data_AF-C0BCT0-F1
#
_entry.id   AF-C0BCT0-F1
#
_cell.length_a   1.000
_cell.length_b   1.000
_cell.length_c   1.000
_cell.angle_alpha   90.00
_cell.angle_beta   90.00
_cell.angle_gamma   90.00
#
_symmetry.space_group_name_H-M   'P 1'
#
loop_
_entity.id
_entity.type
_entity.pdbx_description
1 polymer ?
#
loop_
_entity_poly.entity_id
_entity_poly.type
_entity_poly.pdbx_seq_one_letter_code
_entity_poly.pdbx_strand_id
1 'polypeptide(L)'
;MTRVRSESGAINILNVIIMLVLLIALGFAFELSAALDQQNAQTNDCSAARDATMASQNLLVAKNSDDPGLAIATAAVKSLRANGFNGEVEVWFYEAPSSAIPQSKRAWAWGIQTKSSLKGYFATYSLGDFNIPIGSHVTAHAVPYTAGKAWRPADSGNGKYSFKAGSDTPEYEEYTSTKELPQEVIDEMKTAVNQATNNK
;
A
#
# COMPACT_ATOMS: atom_id res chain seq x y z
N MET A 1 1.23 12.43 70.41
CA MET A 1 1.11 13.21 69.17
C MET A 1 1.95 12.56 68.09
N THR A 2 1.33 11.69 67.31
CA THR A 2 1.95 10.95 66.20
C THR A 2 2.15 11.90 65.03
N ARG A 3 3.39 12.01 64.51
CA ARG A 3 3.72 12.88 63.37
C ARG A 3 3.05 12.35 62.10
N VAL A 4 1.95 12.97 61.67
CA VAL A 4 1.29 12.75 60.36
C VAL A 4 2.00 13.54 59.24
N ARG A 5 3.30 13.85 59.39
CA ARG A 5 4.01 14.83 58.54
C ARG A 5 4.86 14.23 57.41
N SER A 6 4.95 12.90 57.27
CA SER A 6 5.74 12.27 56.19
C SER A 6 4.90 11.71 55.03
N GLU A 7 3.66 11.27 55.27
CA GLU A 7 2.81 10.67 54.23
C GLU A 7 2.31 11.70 53.21
N SER A 8 1.93 12.91 53.66
CA SER A 8 1.44 13.97 52.77
C SER A 8 2.50 14.45 51.75
N GLY A 9 3.78 14.47 52.15
CA GLY A 9 4.89 14.79 51.23
C GLY A 9 5.13 13.71 50.18
N ALA A 10 5.07 12.43 50.59
CA ALA A 10 5.21 11.30 49.69
C ALA A 10 4.05 11.20 48.68
N ILE A 11 2.82 11.46 49.13
CA ILE A 11 1.63 11.49 48.26
C ILE A 11 1.73 12.61 47.22
N ASN A 12 2.21 13.80 47.61
CA ASN A 12 2.39 14.90 46.66
C ASN A 12 3.46 14.59 45.59
N ILE A 13 4.57 13.98 45.98
CA ILE A 13 5.61 13.55 45.03
C ILE A 13 5.06 12.49 44.08
N LEU A 14 4.34 11.49 44.60
CA LEU A 14 3.72 10.45 43.79
C LEU A 14 2.70 11.03 42.80
N ASN A 15 1.87 11.97 43.24
CA ASN A 15 0.91 12.66 42.37
C ASN A 15 1.61 13.41 41.23
N VAL A 16 2.71 14.10 41.50
CA VAL A 16 3.49 14.78 40.45
C VAL A 16 4.07 13.77 39.47
N ILE A 17 4.63 12.65 39.95
CA ILE A 17 5.16 11.60 39.07
C ILE A 17 4.05 11.02 38.19
N ILE A 18 2.88 10.72 38.76
CA ILE A 18 1.73 10.22 38.00
C ILE A 18 1.28 11.23 36.95
N MET A 19 1.18 12.52 37.30
CA MET A 19 0.83 13.56 36.33
C MET A 19 1.84 13.65 35.18
N LEU A 20 3.13 13.56 35.47
CA LEU A 20 4.17 13.57 34.43
C LEU A 20 4.06 12.35 33.51
N VAL A 21 3.85 11.16 34.06
CA VAL A 21 3.63 9.93 33.26
C VAL A 21 2.38 10.06 32.39
N LEU A 22 1.29 10.60 32.92
CA LEU A 22 0.05 10.82 32.17
C LEU A 22 0.25 11.83 31.04
N LEU A 23 0.98 12.92 31.27
CA LEU A 23 1.30 13.90 30.21
C LEU A 23 2.14 13.28 29.10
N ILE A 24 3.09 12.42 29.45
CA ILE A 24 3.91 11.69 28.47
C ILE A 24 3.03 10.73 27.64
N ALA A 25 2.16 9.96 28.31
CA ALA A 25 1.25 9.05 27.64
C ALA A 25 0.29 9.78 26.69
N LEU A 26 -0.22 10.96 27.09
CA LEU A 26 -1.07 11.80 26.26
C LEU A 26 -0.34 12.33 25.02
N GLY A 27 0.94 12.71 25.17
CA GLY A 27 1.78 13.11 24.05
C GLY A 27 1.89 12.03 22.98
N PHE A 28 2.24 10.80 23.38
CA PHE A 28 2.29 9.66 22.46
C PHE A 28 0.92 9.30 21.87
N ALA A 29 -0.14 9.36 22.67
CA ALA A 29 -1.49 9.06 22.21
C ALA A 29 -1.96 10.05 21.13
N PHE A 30 -1.62 11.34 21.26
CA PHE A 30 -1.94 12.35 20.25
C PHE A 30 -1.23 12.05 18.92
N GLU A 31 0.05 11.70 18.94
CA GLU A 31 0.80 11.38 17.73
C GLU A 31 0.30 10.10 17.06
N LEU A 32 -0.02 9.09 17.86
CA LEU A 32 -0.60 7.85 17.35
C LEU A 32 -1.96 8.12 16.70
N SER A 33 -2.78 8.98 17.29
CA SER A 33 -4.06 9.40 16.70
C SER A 33 -3.86 10.05 15.34
N ALA A 34 -2.93 11.00 15.24
CA ALA A 34 -2.62 11.66 13.97
C ALA A 34 -2.09 10.68 12.90
N ALA A 35 -1.26 9.71 13.30
CA ALA A 35 -0.75 8.69 12.39
C ALA A 35 -1.87 7.76 11.90
N LEU A 36 -2.80 7.38 12.78
CA LEU A 36 -3.97 6.56 12.42
C LEU A 36 -4.92 7.31 11.48
N ASP A 37 -5.16 8.60 11.70
CA ASP A 37 -5.98 9.42 10.81
C ASP A 37 -5.38 9.50 9.40
N GLN A 38 -4.06 9.70 9.31
CA GLN A 38 -3.35 9.71 8.03
C GLN A 38 -3.29 8.31 7.38
N GLN A 39 -3.19 7.24 8.16
CA GLN A 39 -3.29 5.87 7.65
C GLN A 39 -4.69 5.61 7.06
N ASN A 40 -5.75 5.99 7.76
CA ASN A 40 -7.12 5.84 7.28
C ASN A 40 -7.36 6.59 5.97
N ALA A 41 -6.85 7.81 5.85
CA ALA A 41 -6.88 8.57 4.60
C ALA A 41 -6.17 7.81 3.46
N GLN A 42 -4.96 7.28 3.71
CA GLN A 42 -4.23 6.48 2.73
C GLN A 42 -4.94 5.18 2.35
N THR A 43 -5.64 4.53 3.28
CA THR A 43 -6.44 3.35 2.98
C THR A 43 -7.58 3.68 2.02
N ASN A 44 -8.24 4.82 2.20
CA ASN A 44 -9.28 5.29 1.28
C ASN A 44 -8.69 5.62 -0.10
N ASP A 45 -7.54 6.28 -0.15
CA ASP A 45 -6.86 6.63 -1.40
C ASP A 45 -6.37 5.38 -2.16
N CYS A 46 -5.79 4.40 -1.46
CA CYS A 46 -5.43 3.12 -2.04
C CYS A 46 -6.67 2.40 -2.61
N SER A 47 -7.79 2.42 -1.89
CA SER A 47 -9.03 1.79 -2.35
C SER A 47 -9.55 2.45 -3.62
N ALA A 48 -9.52 3.79 -3.69
CA ALA A 48 -9.84 4.54 -4.91
C ALA A 48 -8.88 4.22 -6.06
N ALA A 49 -7.57 4.08 -5.77
CA ALA A 49 -6.57 3.70 -6.77
C ALA A 49 -6.81 2.29 -7.31
N ARG A 50 -7.16 1.33 -6.45
CA ARG A 50 -7.57 -0.01 -6.86
C ARG A 50 -8.78 0.06 -7.79
N ASP A 51 -9.83 0.78 -7.40
CA ASP A 51 -11.05 0.90 -8.19
C ASP A 51 -10.77 1.57 -9.55
N ALA A 52 -9.86 2.55 -9.58
CA ALA A 52 -9.38 3.16 -10.82
C ALA A 52 -8.63 2.16 -11.70
N THR A 53 -7.73 1.34 -11.15
CA THR A 53 -7.03 0.30 -11.93
C THR A 53 -7.97 -0.75 -12.50
N MET A 54 -9.08 -1.03 -11.81
CA MET A 54 -10.12 -1.97 -12.25
C MET A 54 -11.14 -1.34 -13.22
N ALA A 55 -11.10 -0.03 -13.45
CA ALA A 55 -12.01 0.64 -14.37
C ALA A 55 -11.82 0.12 -15.80
N SER A 56 -12.92 -0.14 -16.52
CA SER A 56 -12.88 -0.77 -17.85
C SER A 56 -12.02 -0.02 -18.87
N GLN A 57 -11.98 1.32 -18.78
CA GLN A 57 -11.12 2.15 -19.64
C GLN A 57 -9.62 1.87 -19.42
N ASN A 58 -9.20 1.69 -18.17
CA ASN A 58 -7.79 1.46 -17.82
C ASN A 58 -7.39 0.01 -18.12
N LEU A 59 -8.27 -0.95 -17.82
CA LEU A 59 -8.06 -2.35 -18.19
C LEU A 59 -8.01 -2.54 -19.71
N LEU A 60 -8.78 -1.78 -20.49
CA LEU A 60 -8.74 -1.82 -21.95
C LEU A 60 -7.43 -1.28 -22.50
N VAL A 61 -6.90 -0.19 -21.93
CA VAL A 61 -5.58 0.34 -22.30
C VAL A 61 -4.49 -0.67 -21.95
N ALA A 62 -4.47 -1.19 -20.72
CA ALA A 62 -3.48 -2.18 -20.28
C ALA A 62 -3.52 -3.46 -21.14
N LYS A 63 -4.71 -3.91 -21.55
CA LYS A 63 -4.88 -5.10 -22.38
C LYS A 63 -4.20 -4.98 -23.74
N ASN A 64 -4.25 -3.80 -24.32
CA ASN A 64 -3.72 -3.51 -25.64
C ASN A 64 -2.34 -2.83 -25.60
N SER A 65 -1.73 -2.74 -24.40
CA SER A 65 -0.41 -2.16 -24.18
C SER A 65 0.67 -3.21 -24.37
N ASP A 66 1.82 -2.77 -24.90
CA ASP A 66 3.05 -3.57 -24.89
C ASP A 66 3.62 -3.73 -23.48
N ASP A 67 3.30 -2.81 -22.55
CA ASP A 67 3.57 -2.95 -21.11
C ASP A 67 2.26 -2.75 -20.31
N PRO A 68 1.53 -3.84 -20.01
CA PRO A 68 0.35 -3.82 -19.16
C PRO A 68 0.66 -3.40 -17.72
N GLY A 69 1.83 -3.80 -17.19
CA GLY A 69 2.24 -3.48 -15.83
C GLY A 69 2.39 -1.99 -15.60
N LEU A 70 3.08 -1.30 -16.52
CA LEU A 70 3.22 0.15 -16.49
C LEU A 70 1.87 0.86 -16.64
N ALA A 71 0.99 0.38 -17.52
CA ALA A 71 -0.34 0.97 -17.68
C ALA A 71 -1.16 0.93 -16.38
N ILE A 72 -1.11 -0.19 -15.66
CA ILE A 72 -1.76 -0.32 -14.34
C ILE A 72 -1.07 0.56 -13.30
N ALA A 73 0.26 0.57 -13.26
CA ALA A 73 1.04 1.39 -12.33
C ALA A 73 0.76 2.90 -12.52
N THR A 74 0.76 3.38 -13.76
CA THR A 74 0.41 4.78 -14.09
C THR A 74 -1.03 5.10 -13.71
N ALA A 75 -1.98 4.20 -13.92
CA ALA A 75 -3.37 4.41 -13.53
C ALA A 75 -3.53 4.52 -12.00
N ALA A 76 -2.84 3.66 -11.24
CA ALA A 76 -2.83 3.71 -9.78
C ALA A 76 -2.25 5.04 -9.26
N VAL A 77 -1.06 5.42 -9.74
CA VAL A 77 -0.40 6.66 -9.32
C VAL A 77 -1.23 7.87 -9.70
N LYS A 78 -1.75 7.94 -10.92
CA LYS A 78 -2.63 9.05 -11.34
C LYS A 78 -3.82 9.22 -10.41
N SER A 79 -4.44 8.13 -9.96
CA SER A 79 -5.55 8.19 -9.00
C SER A 79 -5.09 8.69 -7.63
N LEU A 80 -3.97 8.19 -7.10
CA LEU A 80 -3.42 8.62 -5.82
C LEU A 80 -3.04 10.11 -5.83
N ARG A 81 -2.39 10.58 -6.90
CA ARG A 81 -2.01 11.98 -7.07
C ARG A 81 -3.24 12.88 -7.20
N ALA A 82 -4.28 12.45 -7.92
CA ALA A 82 -5.53 13.18 -8.04
C ALA A 82 -6.24 13.37 -6.68
N ASN A 83 -6.08 12.42 -5.76
CA ASN A 83 -6.56 12.54 -4.38
C ASN A 83 -5.63 13.34 -3.45
N GLY A 84 -4.49 13.84 -3.96
CA GLY A 84 -3.53 14.64 -3.19
C GLY A 84 -2.47 13.83 -2.43
N PHE A 85 -2.41 12.51 -2.61
CA PHE A 85 -1.35 11.70 -2.02
C PHE A 85 -0.02 11.95 -2.74
N ASN A 86 0.96 12.54 -2.06
CA ASN A 86 2.27 12.89 -2.60
C ASN A 86 3.42 12.00 -2.10
N GLY A 87 3.12 10.96 -1.32
CA GLY A 87 4.13 10.02 -0.83
C GLY A 87 4.65 9.08 -1.91
N GLU A 88 5.48 8.14 -1.49
CA GLU A 88 6.02 7.09 -2.34
C GLU A 88 4.92 6.06 -2.65
N VAL A 89 4.98 5.49 -3.86
CA VAL A 89 4.05 4.45 -4.31
C VAL A 89 4.86 3.30 -4.90
N GLU A 90 4.53 2.08 -4.50
CA GLU A 90 5.05 0.86 -5.12
C GLU A 90 3.89 0.09 -5.73
N VAL A 91 4.05 -0.35 -6.98
CA VAL A 91 3.08 -1.17 -7.68
C VAL A 91 3.76 -2.45 -8.15
N TRP A 92 3.29 -3.59 -7.66
CA TRP A 92 3.69 -4.90 -8.18
C TRP A 92 2.71 -5.33 -9.25
N PHE A 93 3.21 -5.86 -10.36
CA PHE A 93 2.38 -6.42 -11.40
C PHE A 93 2.91 -7.80 -11.82
N TYR A 94 1.98 -8.72 -12.07
CA TYR A 94 2.31 -10.01 -12.63
C TYR A 94 1.21 -10.47 -13.60
N GLU A 95 1.63 -10.98 -14.75
CA GLU A 95 0.79 -11.71 -15.70
C GLU A 95 1.11 -13.20 -15.66
N ALA A 96 0.07 -14.03 -15.54
CA ALA A 96 0.21 -15.48 -15.54
C ALA A 96 0.84 -15.98 -16.85
N PRO A 97 1.79 -16.93 -16.80
CA PRO A 97 2.40 -17.48 -18.01
C PRO A 97 1.35 -18.20 -18.87
N SER A 98 1.54 -18.20 -20.19
CA SER A 98 0.61 -18.84 -21.14
C SER A 98 0.47 -20.35 -20.95
N SER A 99 1.40 -20.99 -20.25
CA SER A 99 1.35 -22.41 -19.89
C SER A 99 0.37 -22.70 -18.74
N ALA A 100 0.02 -21.69 -17.94
CA ALA A 100 -0.82 -21.86 -16.74
C ALA A 100 -2.31 -21.60 -17.01
N ILE A 101 -2.68 -21.01 -18.14
CA ILE A 101 -4.06 -20.63 -18.46
C ILE A 101 -4.41 -20.89 -19.94
N PRO A 102 -5.70 -21.05 -20.29
CA PRO A 102 -6.11 -21.27 -21.67
C PRO A 102 -5.60 -20.19 -22.64
N GLN A 103 -5.31 -20.57 -23.89
CA GLN A 103 -4.77 -19.65 -24.90
C GLN A 103 -5.71 -18.47 -25.22
N SER A 104 -6.99 -18.59 -24.92
CA SER A 104 -8.00 -17.54 -25.09
C SER A 104 -8.18 -16.64 -23.88
N LYS A 105 -7.26 -16.69 -22.90
CA LYS A 105 -7.35 -15.95 -21.65
C LYS A 105 -6.00 -15.31 -21.27
N ARG A 106 -6.11 -14.26 -20.46
CA ARG A 106 -5.02 -13.64 -19.69
C ARG A 106 -5.49 -13.53 -18.25
N ALA A 107 -4.56 -13.60 -17.31
CA ALA A 107 -4.83 -13.41 -15.90
C ALA A 107 -3.73 -12.51 -15.34
N TRP A 108 -4.15 -11.45 -14.67
CA TRP A 108 -3.28 -10.45 -14.08
C TRP A 108 -3.58 -10.31 -12.60
N ALA A 109 -2.56 -10.02 -11.82
CA ALA A 109 -2.68 -9.59 -10.44
C ALA A 109 -1.70 -8.45 -10.18
N TRP A 110 -2.11 -7.53 -9.33
CA TRP A 110 -1.27 -6.42 -8.92
C TRP A 110 -1.54 -6.02 -7.47
N GLY A 111 -0.54 -5.39 -6.88
CA GLY A 111 -0.62 -4.78 -5.55
C GLY A 111 -0.17 -3.33 -5.61
N ILE A 112 -0.78 -2.47 -4.82
CA ILE A 112 -0.45 -1.06 -4.70
C ILE A 112 -0.12 -0.81 -3.22
N GLN A 113 1.06 -0.29 -2.93
CA GLN A 113 1.46 0.16 -1.60
C GLN A 113 1.80 1.64 -1.60
N THR A 114 1.22 2.38 -0.67
CA THR A 114 1.63 3.76 -0.36
C THR A 114 2.60 3.76 0.81
N LYS A 115 3.61 4.64 0.75
CA LYS A 115 4.55 4.86 1.85
C LYS A 115 4.73 6.36 2.08
N SER A 116 4.68 6.73 3.35
CA SER A 116 4.92 8.10 3.81
C SER A 116 5.36 8.05 5.27
N SER A 117 5.72 9.20 5.83
CA SER A 117 6.12 9.31 7.22
C SER A 117 5.48 10.53 7.85
N LEU A 118 5.00 10.38 9.08
CA LEU A 118 4.57 11.48 9.92
C LEU A 118 5.69 11.83 10.91
N LYS A 119 6.03 13.10 11.02
CA LYS A 119 7.01 13.55 12.00
C LYS A 119 6.45 13.44 13.41
N GLY A 120 7.12 12.65 14.26
CA GLY A 120 6.76 12.50 15.67
C GLY A 120 7.37 13.61 16.51
N TYR A 121 6.72 14.77 16.61
CA TYR A 121 7.13 15.90 17.45
C TYR A 121 7.37 15.55 18.93
N PHE A 122 6.43 14.91 19.60
CA PHE A 122 6.54 14.46 20.99
C PHE A 122 7.57 13.34 21.14
N ALA A 123 7.50 12.30 20.30
CA ALA A 123 8.49 11.23 20.26
C ALA A 123 9.92 11.78 20.07
N THR A 124 10.08 12.84 19.28
CA THR A 124 11.39 13.47 19.04
C THR A 124 12.03 14.00 20.32
N TYR A 125 11.25 14.58 21.24
CA TYR A 125 11.78 15.07 22.51
C TYR A 125 12.31 13.95 23.40
N SER A 126 11.75 12.75 23.30
CA SER A 126 12.12 11.60 24.14
C SER A 126 13.10 10.62 23.50
N LEU A 127 13.08 10.48 22.17
CA LEU A 127 13.75 9.41 21.43
C LEU A 127 14.76 9.92 20.38
N GLY A 128 14.90 11.24 20.21
CA GLY A 128 15.65 11.82 19.09
C GLY A 128 14.84 11.81 17.79
N ASP A 129 15.44 12.14 16.65
CA ASP A 129 14.71 12.30 15.38
C ASP A 129 13.87 11.04 15.06
N PHE A 130 12.55 11.19 15.13
CA PHE A 130 11.60 10.09 15.05
C PHE A 130 10.49 10.38 14.05
N ASN A 131 10.33 9.47 13.10
CA ASN A 131 9.28 9.48 12.11
C ASN A 131 8.43 8.22 12.24
N ILE A 132 7.12 8.39 12.27
CA ILE A 132 6.15 7.29 12.29
C ILE A 132 5.94 6.87 10.84
N PRO A 133 6.36 5.67 10.42
CA PRO A 133 6.09 5.18 9.07
C PRO A 133 4.60 4.90 8.92
N ILE A 134 4.02 5.39 7.83
CA ILE A 134 2.61 5.19 7.49
C ILE A 134 2.55 4.60 6.09
N GLY A 135 1.87 3.48 5.97
CA GLY A 135 1.60 2.86 4.69
C GLY A 135 0.24 2.17 4.68
N SER A 136 -0.25 1.99 3.46
CA SER A 136 -1.46 1.25 3.15
C SER A 136 -1.18 0.36 1.94
N HIS A 137 -1.85 -0.79 1.87
CA HIS A 137 -1.69 -1.75 0.79
C HIS A 137 -3.06 -2.26 0.33
N VAL A 138 -3.20 -2.43 -0.98
CA VAL A 138 -4.36 -3.06 -1.61
C VAL A 138 -3.94 -3.90 -2.79
N THR A 139 -4.68 -4.96 -3.05
CA THR A 139 -4.47 -5.84 -4.21
C THR A 139 -5.70 -5.88 -5.10
N ALA A 140 -5.49 -6.28 -6.35
CA ALA A 140 -6.56 -6.60 -7.28
C ALA A 140 -6.07 -7.54 -8.37
N HIS A 141 -7.04 -8.09 -9.09
CA HIS A 141 -6.79 -8.95 -10.24
C HIS A 141 -7.78 -8.69 -11.37
N ALA A 142 -7.42 -9.17 -12.56
CA ALA A 142 -8.29 -9.14 -13.72
C ALA A 142 -8.08 -10.35 -14.62
N VAL A 143 -9.16 -10.75 -15.29
CA VAL A 143 -9.16 -11.73 -16.39
C VAL A 143 -9.73 -11.04 -17.63
N PRO A 144 -8.90 -10.32 -18.40
CA PRO A 144 -9.37 -9.57 -19.56
C PRO A 144 -10.03 -10.49 -20.59
N TYR A 145 -11.23 -10.12 -21.03
CA TYR A 145 -11.94 -10.88 -22.06
C TYR A 145 -11.24 -10.77 -23.42
N THR A 146 -11.09 -11.90 -24.11
CA THR A 146 -10.60 -11.96 -25.50
C THR A 146 -11.48 -12.88 -26.33
N ALA A 147 -11.89 -12.40 -27.52
CA ALA A 147 -12.58 -13.21 -28.52
C ALA A 147 -11.53 -13.99 -29.32
N GLY A 148 -11.30 -15.26 -28.96
CA GLY A 148 -10.29 -16.11 -29.58
C GLY A 148 -8.94 -16.08 -28.86
N LYS A 149 -7.84 -16.30 -29.59
CA LYS A 149 -6.48 -16.35 -29.01
C LYS A 149 -6.13 -14.98 -28.41
N ALA A 150 -5.76 -14.97 -27.13
CA ALA A 150 -5.35 -13.75 -26.47
C ALA A 150 -3.99 -13.28 -27.00
N TRP A 151 -3.93 -12.03 -27.47
CA TRP A 151 -2.66 -11.37 -27.73
C TRP A 151 -1.93 -11.09 -26.41
N ARG A 152 -0.62 -11.30 -26.40
CA ARG A 152 0.26 -11.09 -25.24
C ARG A 152 1.53 -10.37 -25.71
N PRO A 153 2.02 -9.39 -24.92
CA PRO A 153 3.30 -8.75 -25.20
C PRO A 153 4.45 -9.73 -24.94
N ALA A 154 5.63 -9.43 -25.50
CA ALA A 154 6.85 -10.22 -25.26
C ALA A 154 7.38 -10.00 -23.83
N ASP A 155 7.20 -8.79 -23.31
CA ASP A 155 7.45 -8.42 -21.93
C ASP A 155 6.15 -7.86 -21.35
N SER A 156 5.59 -8.51 -20.33
CA SER A 156 4.33 -8.08 -19.72
C SER A 156 4.52 -7.03 -18.61
N GLY A 157 5.75 -6.60 -18.34
CA GLY A 157 6.04 -5.70 -17.23
C GLY A 157 5.93 -6.41 -15.88
N ASN A 158 6.32 -7.69 -15.84
CA ASN A 158 6.28 -8.46 -14.59
C ASN A 158 7.38 -7.94 -13.66
N GLY A 159 6.97 -7.32 -12.55
CA GLY A 159 7.93 -6.66 -11.69
C GLY A 159 7.31 -5.67 -10.73
N LYS A 160 8.14 -4.75 -10.26
CA LYS A 160 7.78 -3.67 -9.35
C LYS A 160 8.09 -2.33 -9.99
N TYR A 161 7.10 -1.45 -9.97
CA TYR A 161 7.22 -0.04 -10.36
C TYR A 161 7.25 0.82 -9.09
N SER A 162 8.33 1.55 -8.88
CA SER A 162 8.54 2.37 -7.68
C SER A 162 8.53 3.85 -8.04
N PHE A 163 7.62 4.61 -7.45
CA PHE A 163 7.45 6.04 -7.68
C PHE A 163 7.88 6.79 -6.43
N LYS A 164 8.87 7.67 -6.57
CA LYS A 164 9.31 8.55 -5.49
C LYS A 164 8.20 9.55 -5.12
N ALA A 165 8.30 10.11 -3.92
CA ALA A 165 7.39 11.15 -3.47
C ALA A 165 7.31 12.31 -4.48
N GLY A 166 6.08 12.68 -4.89
CA GLY A 166 5.80 13.71 -5.88
C GLY A 166 6.23 13.40 -7.32
N SER A 167 6.76 12.20 -7.60
CA SER A 167 7.13 11.77 -8.95
C SER A 167 6.03 10.90 -9.56
N ASP A 168 5.83 11.08 -10.87
CA ASP A 168 5.00 10.23 -11.73
C ASP A 168 5.85 9.30 -12.62
N THR A 169 7.18 9.42 -12.54
CA THR A 169 8.12 8.56 -13.26
C THR A 169 8.52 7.37 -12.38
N PRO A 170 8.32 6.12 -12.84
CA PRO A 170 8.70 4.94 -12.09
C PRO A 170 10.17 4.54 -12.29
N GLU A 171 10.75 3.97 -11.24
CA GLU A 171 11.89 3.05 -11.31
C GLU A 171 11.32 1.62 -11.46
N TYR A 172 11.75 0.89 -12.50
CA TYR A 172 11.28 -0.47 -12.79
C TYR A 172 12.30 -1.51 -12.33
N GLU A 173 11.81 -2.52 -11.63
CA GLU A 173 12.56 -3.71 -11.21
C GLU A 173 11.84 -4.95 -11.76
N GLU A 174 12.47 -5.65 -12.71
CA GLU A 174 11.90 -6.85 -13.34
C GLU A 174 11.93 -8.05 -12.38
N TYR A 175 10.81 -8.77 -12.30
CA TYR A 175 10.70 -10.03 -11.56
C TYR A 175 10.50 -11.21 -12.50
N THR A 176 11.37 -12.20 -12.34
CA THR A 176 11.35 -13.42 -13.15
C THR A 176 10.46 -14.50 -12.54
N SER A 177 10.09 -14.34 -11.25
CA SER A 177 9.30 -15.31 -10.51
C SER A 177 8.26 -14.67 -9.60
N THR A 178 7.14 -15.35 -9.42
CA THR A 178 6.14 -14.97 -8.41
C THR A 178 6.68 -15.00 -6.98
N LYS A 179 7.83 -15.63 -6.72
CA LYS A 179 8.47 -15.65 -5.39
C LYS A 179 8.95 -14.27 -4.92
N GLU A 180 9.10 -13.33 -5.85
CA GLU A 180 9.55 -11.97 -5.60
C GLU A 180 8.37 -11.02 -5.30
N LEU A 181 7.14 -11.51 -5.49
CA LEU A 181 5.92 -10.75 -5.25
C LEU A 181 5.48 -10.83 -3.77
N PRO A 182 4.78 -9.81 -3.25
CA PRO A 182 4.07 -9.93 -1.99
C PRO A 182 3.07 -11.10 -2.00
N GLN A 183 2.94 -11.79 -0.86
CA GLN A 183 2.08 -12.98 -0.75
C GLN A 183 0.63 -12.71 -1.16
N GLU A 184 0.11 -11.52 -0.85
CA GLU A 184 -1.25 -11.10 -1.19
C GLU A 184 -1.46 -11.02 -2.71
N VAL A 185 -0.46 -10.54 -3.46
CA VAL A 185 -0.49 -10.52 -4.94
C VAL A 185 -0.41 -11.93 -5.51
N ILE A 186 0.34 -12.83 -4.88
CA ILE A 186 0.39 -14.25 -5.26
C ILE A 186 -0.98 -14.91 -5.09
N ASP A 187 -1.69 -14.59 -4.01
CA ASP A 187 -3.00 -15.15 -3.73
C ASP A 187 -4.08 -14.61 -4.69
N GLU A 188 -4.01 -13.33 -5.05
CA GLU A 188 -4.82 -12.77 -6.14
C GLU A 188 -4.51 -13.42 -7.48
N MET A 189 -3.24 -13.70 -7.78
CA MET A 189 -2.86 -14.38 -9.01
C MET A 189 -3.47 -15.80 -9.09
N LYS A 190 -3.47 -16.55 -7.99
CA LYS A 190 -4.15 -17.86 -7.93
C LYS A 190 -5.64 -17.71 -8.21
N THR A 191 -6.28 -16.69 -7.66
CA THR A 191 -7.70 -16.40 -7.91
C THR A 191 -7.94 -16.08 -9.38
N ALA A 192 -7.12 -15.23 -9.99
CA ALA A 192 -7.22 -14.87 -11.40
C ALA A 192 -7.04 -16.09 -12.33
N VAL A 193 -6.06 -16.94 -12.05
CA VAL A 193 -5.81 -18.17 -12.82
C VAL A 193 -6.97 -19.16 -12.69
N ASN A 194 -7.51 -19.32 -11.49
CA ASN A 194 -8.69 -20.17 -11.27
C ASN A 194 -9.91 -19.64 -12.04
N GLN A 195 -10.15 -18.34 -12.01
CA GLN A 195 -11.23 -17.70 -12.78
C GLN A 195 -11.03 -17.88 -14.30
N ALA A 196 -9.82 -17.69 -14.80
CA ALA A 196 -9.49 -17.87 -16.21
C ALA A 196 -9.69 -19.32 -16.70
N THR A 197 -9.46 -20.30 -15.82
CA THR A 197 -9.55 -21.73 -16.15
C THR A 197 -10.97 -22.28 -16.01
N ASN A 198 -11.75 -21.79 -15.05
CA ASN A 198 -13.08 -22.34 -14.72
C ASN A 198 -14.24 -21.61 -15.42
N ASN A 199 -14.08 -20.35 -15.82
CA ASN A 199 -15.09 -19.63 -16.59
C ASN A 199 -14.98 -20.00 -18.09
N LYS A 200 -15.58 -21.15 -18.43
CA LYS A 200 -15.83 -21.58 -19.81
C LYS A 200 -16.90 -20.71 -20.47
#